data_AF-A0A3B4H4J6-F1
#
_entry.id   AF-A0A3B4H4J6-F1
#
_cell.length_a   1.000
_cell.length_b   1.000
_cell.length_c   1.000
_cell.angle_alpha   90.00
_cell.angle_beta   90.00
_cell.angle_gamma   90.00
#
_symmetry.space_group_name_H-M   'P 1'
#
loop_
_entity.id
_entity.type
_entity.pdbx_description
1 polymer ?
#
loop_
_entity_poly.entity_id
_entity_poly.type
_entity_poly.pdbx_seq_one_letter_code
_entity_poly.pdbx_strand_id
1 'polypeptide(L)'
;MRRLPGPHQSENLVICVLDLFVAGSETTSTTLRWAFLYMAKYPEIQEKVQAEIDREIGESRQPSMEDRANLPYTDAVIHEVQRIGNIAPLGVPHVTNRDVELGGYSVPKVSGCVLERTWPRWSFSSSSPPSCSTSHSPCLPG
;
A
#
# COMPACT_ATOMS: atom_id res chain seq x y z
N MET A 1 -16.91 38.88 12.95
CA MET A 1 -17.18 38.66 11.51
C MET A 1 -17.08 37.16 11.23
N ARG A 2 -18.21 36.42 11.25
CA ARG A 2 -18.20 34.98 10.90
C ARG A 2 -18.24 34.91 9.38
N ARG A 3 -17.20 34.37 8.72
CA ARG A 3 -17.29 34.03 7.29
C ARG A 3 -18.37 32.98 7.15
N LEU A 4 -19.45 33.30 6.43
CA LEU A 4 -20.44 32.30 6.06
C LEU A 4 -19.76 31.32 5.08
N PRO A 5 -19.93 30.01 5.26
CA PRO A 5 -19.37 29.03 4.34
C PRO A 5 -19.95 29.27 2.94
N GLY A 6 -19.07 29.43 1.95
CA GLY A 6 -19.50 29.57 0.55
C GLY A 6 -20.17 28.28 0.04
N PRO A 7 -20.98 28.36 -1.02
CA PRO A 7 -21.79 27.23 -1.53
C PRO A 7 -20.98 25.95 -1.84
N HIS A 8 -19.69 26.08 -2.17
CA HIS A 8 -18.79 24.96 -2.46
C HIS A 8 -18.21 24.26 -1.22
N GLN A 9 -18.33 24.84 -0.02
CA GLN A 9 -17.69 24.26 1.18
C GLN A 9 -18.44 23.03 1.68
N SER A 10 -19.77 23.00 1.57
CA SER A 10 -20.58 21.84 1.93
C SER A 10 -20.38 20.67 0.98
N GLU A 11 -20.28 20.92 -0.33
CA GLU A 11 -20.08 19.87 -1.33
C GLU A 11 -18.69 19.23 -1.19
N ASN A 12 -17.64 20.05 -1.04
CA ASN A 12 -16.29 19.55 -0.80
C ASN A 12 -16.19 18.77 0.52
N LEU A 13 -16.89 19.22 1.58
CA LEU A 13 -16.93 18.49 2.85
C LEU A 13 -17.54 17.11 2.66
N VAL A 14 -18.65 17.00 1.93
CA VAL A 14 -19.30 15.71 1.62
C VAL A 14 -18.36 14.81 0.83
N ILE A 15 -17.69 15.33 -0.21
CA ILE A 15 -16.74 14.57 -1.02
C ILE A 15 -15.57 14.07 -0.16
N CYS A 16 -14.96 14.92 0.66
CA CYS A 16 -13.85 14.51 1.54
C CYS A 16 -14.26 13.44 2.55
N VAL A 17 -15.47 13.51 3.09
CA VAL A 17 -15.98 12.49 4.02
C VAL A 17 -16.18 11.16 3.29
N LEU A 18 -16.75 11.18 2.09
CA LEU A 18 -16.93 9.98 1.27
C LEU A 18 -15.57 9.36 0.91
N ASP A 19 -14.60 10.16 0.48
CA ASP A 19 -13.25 9.70 0.18
C ASP A 19 -12.59 9.04 1.40
N LEU A 20 -12.72 9.64 2.59
CA LEU A 20 -12.18 9.08 3.84
C LEU A 20 -12.81 7.72 4.16
N PHE A 21 -14.13 7.59 4.01
CA PHE A 21 -14.83 6.33 4.25
C PHE A 21 -14.42 5.24 3.26
N VAL A 22 -14.38 5.56 1.96
CA VAL A 22 -14.01 4.58 0.93
C VAL A 22 -12.55 4.17 1.08
N ALA A 23 -11.64 5.14 1.18
CA ALA A 23 -10.21 4.87 1.30
C ALA A 23 -9.85 4.13 2.59
N GLY A 24 -10.54 4.40 3.71
CA GLY A 24 -10.24 3.79 5.01
C GLY A 24 -10.95 2.46 5.28
N SER A 25 -12.22 2.31 4.87
CA SER A 25 -13.04 1.17 5.30
C SER A 25 -12.71 -0.10 4.51
N GLU A 26 -12.67 -0.01 3.18
CA GLU A 26 -12.45 -1.17 2.33
C GLU A 26 -11.03 -1.73 2.48
N THR A 27 -10.04 -0.84 2.56
CA THR A 27 -8.64 -1.20 2.71
C THR A 27 -8.35 -1.85 4.06
N THR A 28 -8.82 -1.25 5.16
CA THR A 28 -8.59 -1.76 6.51
C THR A 28 -9.34 -3.07 6.74
N SER A 29 -10.60 -3.17 6.31
CA SER A 29 -11.38 -4.41 6.45
C SER A 29 -10.76 -5.56 5.66
N THR A 30 -10.26 -5.31 4.44
CA THR A 30 -9.58 -6.33 3.64
C THR A 30 -8.25 -6.75 4.26
N THR A 31 -7.49 -5.81 4.83
CA THR A 31 -6.25 -6.13 5.55
C THR A 31 -6.51 -7.02 6.77
N LEU A 32 -7.55 -6.72 7.56
CA LEU A 32 -7.93 -7.55 8.70
C LEU A 32 -8.41 -8.94 8.28
N ARG A 33 -9.16 -9.05 7.18
CA ARG A 33 -9.55 -10.36 6.61
C ARG A 33 -8.34 -11.21 6.27
N TRP A 34 -7.32 -10.63 5.63
CA TRP A 34 -6.06 -11.33 5.36
C TRP A 34 -5.32 -11.70 6.65
N ALA A 35 -5.27 -10.80 7.64
CA ALA A 35 -4.64 -11.06 8.93
C ALA A 35 -5.23 -12.30 9.61
N PHE A 36 -6.57 -12.36 9.73
CA PHE A 36 -7.25 -13.51 10.32
C PHE A 36 -7.07 -14.78 9.50
N LEU A 37 -7.11 -14.68 8.17
CA LEU A 37 -6.86 -15.83 7.29
C LEU A 37 -5.47 -16.40 7.51
N TYR A 38 -4.44 -15.56 7.61
CA TYR A 38 -3.07 -16.01 7.85
C TYR A 38 -2.89 -16.58 9.26
N MET A 39 -3.49 -15.98 10.28
CA MET A 39 -3.48 -16.54 11.64
C MET A 39 -4.18 -17.91 11.71
N ALA A 40 -5.32 -18.07 11.05
CA ALA A 40 -6.02 -19.36 10.97
C ALA A 40 -5.25 -20.42 10.18
N LYS A 41 -4.48 -20.00 9.16
CA LYS A 41 -3.64 -20.90 8.35
C LYS A 41 -2.35 -21.32 9.07
N TYR A 42 -1.78 -20.43 9.88
CA TYR A 42 -0.51 -20.62 10.58
C TYR A 42 -0.71 -20.43 12.10
N PRO A 43 -1.32 -21.42 12.78
CA PRO A 43 -1.60 -21.32 14.22
C PRO A 43 -0.35 -21.06 15.06
N GLU A 44 0.82 -21.53 14.61
CA GLU A 44 2.12 -21.29 15.27
C GLU A 44 2.51 -19.81 15.31
N ILE A 45 2.07 -19.01 14.33
CA ILE A 45 2.28 -17.55 14.32
C ILE A 45 1.30 -16.91 15.30
N GLN A 46 0.04 -17.36 15.29
CA GLN A 46 -0.98 -16.86 16.21
C GLN A 46 -0.58 -17.10 17.68
N GLU A 47 -0.07 -18.29 18.02
CA GLU A 47 0.41 -18.61 19.36
C GLU A 47 1.56 -17.69 19.81
N LYS A 48 2.50 -17.39 18.91
CA LYS A 48 3.62 -16.49 19.22
C LYS A 48 3.18 -15.05 19.44
N VAL A 49 2.22 -14.56 18.64
CA VAL A 49 1.63 -13.23 18.81
C VAL A 49 0.90 -13.14 20.15
N GLN A 50 0.08 -14.15 20.48
CA GLN A 50 -0.61 -14.20 21.77
C GLN A 50 0.38 -14.24 22.94
N ALA A 51 1.41 -15.10 22.88
CA ALA A 51 2.42 -15.17 23.93
C ALA A 51 3.21 -13.86 24.12
N GLU A 52 3.46 -13.10 23.06
CA GLU A 52 4.07 -11.77 23.18
C GLU A 52 3.13 -10.77 23.85
N ILE A 53 1.86 -10.74 23.45
CA ILE A 53 0.83 -9.88 24.06
C ILE A 53 0.65 -10.18 25.55
N ASP A 54 0.54 -11.47 25.90
CA ASP A 54 0.37 -11.90 27.28
C ASP A 54 1.58 -11.54 28.15
N ARG A 55 2.78 -11.54 27.56
CA ARG A 55 4.02 -11.17 28.26
C ARG A 55 4.13 -9.66 28.53
N GLU A 56 3.81 -8.82 27.54
CA GLU A 56 4.07 -7.37 27.60
C GLU A 56 2.86 -6.57 28.14
N ILE A 57 1.64 -7.01 27.84
CA ILE A 57 0.40 -6.33 28.24
C ILE A 57 -0.25 -7.05 29.42
N GLY A 58 -0.27 -8.38 29.37
CA GLY A 58 -1.01 -9.23 30.30
C GLY A 58 -2.53 -9.17 30.11
N GLU A 59 -3.27 -9.93 30.92
CA GLU A 59 -4.74 -10.06 30.79
C GLU A 59 -5.54 -8.93 31.47
N SER A 60 -4.89 -8.05 32.23
CA SER A 60 -5.56 -7.09 33.11
C SER A 60 -6.01 -5.80 32.42
N ARG A 61 -5.46 -5.48 31.23
CA ARG A 61 -5.72 -4.23 30.52
C ARG A 61 -5.81 -4.43 29.00
N GLN A 62 -6.47 -3.50 28.32
CA GLN A 62 -6.55 -3.51 26.86
C GLN A 62 -5.25 -2.99 26.22
N PRO A 63 -4.87 -3.49 25.02
CA PRO A 63 -3.75 -2.95 24.25
C PRO A 63 -3.95 -1.47 23.90
N SER A 64 -2.87 -0.70 23.98
CA SER A 64 -2.82 0.70 23.58
C SER A 64 -1.73 0.94 22.52
N MET A 65 -1.77 2.10 21.86
CA MET A 65 -0.73 2.45 20.87
C MET A 65 0.66 2.62 21.49
N GLU A 66 0.74 2.89 22.80
CA GLU A 66 2.01 3.00 23.53
C GLU A 66 2.72 1.64 23.65
N ASP A 67 1.96 0.55 23.67
CA ASP A 67 2.48 -0.82 23.77
C ASP A 67 3.15 -1.30 22.49
N ARG A 68 2.87 -0.65 21.35
CA ARG A 68 3.38 -1.05 20.04
C ARG A 68 4.91 -1.15 20.02
N ALA A 69 5.60 -0.27 20.74
CA ALA A 69 7.07 -0.29 20.83
C ALA A 69 7.60 -1.55 21.54
N ASN A 70 6.80 -2.14 22.43
CA ASN A 70 7.14 -3.35 23.18
C ASN A 70 6.68 -4.64 22.50
N LEU A 71 5.97 -4.55 21.37
CA LEU A 71 5.43 -5.69 20.61
C LEU A 71 6.09 -5.85 19.23
N PRO A 72 7.42 -6.06 19.16
CA PRO A 72 8.14 -6.12 17.89
C PRO A 72 7.72 -7.29 17.00
N TYR A 73 7.34 -8.44 17.57
CA TYR A 73 6.92 -9.59 16.76
C TYR A 73 5.52 -9.36 16.17
N THR A 74 4.58 -8.87 16.98
CA THR A 74 3.23 -8.52 16.53
C THR A 74 3.28 -7.42 15.47
N ASP A 75 4.12 -6.39 15.65
CA ASP A 75 4.31 -5.34 14.66
C ASP A 75 4.90 -5.92 13.36
N ALA A 76 5.88 -6.82 13.43
CA ALA A 76 6.43 -7.49 12.26
C ALA A 76 5.38 -8.35 11.52
N VAL A 77 4.51 -9.07 12.24
CA VAL A 77 3.42 -9.86 11.65
C VAL A 77 2.42 -8.97 10.92
N ILE A 78 2.02 -7.84 11.50
CA ILE A 78 1.10 -6.89 10.85
C ILE A 78 1.72 -6.36 9.54
N HIS A 79 2.99 -5.97 9.56
CA HIS A 79 3.68 -5.52 8.35
C HIS A 79 3.79 -6.64 7.30
N GLU A 80 4.02 -7.88 7.71
CA GLU A 80 4.10 -9.01 6.78
C GLU A 80 2.74 -9.33 6.15
N VAL A 81 1.65 -9.26 6.93
CA VAL A 81 0.29 -9.39 6.40
C VAL A 81 0.00 -8.32 5.35
N GLN A 82 0.36 -7.05 5.61
CA GLN A 82 0.20 -5.97 4.63
C GLN A 82 1.04 -6.21 3.37
N ARG A 83 2.28 -6.69 3.53
CA ARG A 83 3.19 -6.99 2.43
C ARG A 83 2.67 -8.11 1.52
N ILE A 84 2.17 -9.21 2.09
CA ILE A 84 1.69 -10.36 1.32
C ILE A 84 0.27 -10.10 0.79
N GLY A 85 -0.61 -9.53 1.61
CA GLY A 85 -2.00 -9.29 1.26
C GLY A 85 -2.18 -8.27 0.12
N ASN A 86 -1.19 -7.38 -0.07
CA ASN A 86 -1.10 -6.33 -1.08
C ASN A 86 -2.43 -5.98 -1.77
N ILE A 87 -3.31 -5.34 -1.00
CA ILE A 87 -4.69 -5.02 -1.38
C ILE A 87 -4.77 -3.97 -2.50
N ALA A 88 -3.69 -3.25 -2.79
CA ALA A 88 -3.59 -2.21 -3.81
C ALA A 88 -2.31 -2.39 -4.65
N PRO A 89 -2.25 -3.42 -5.52
CA PRO A 89 -1.01 -3.82 -6.21
C PRO A 89 -0.49 -2.80 -7.24
N LEU A 90 -1.37 -1.89 -7.69
CA LEU A 90 -1.07 -0.84 -8.67
C LEU A 90 -1.19 0.58 -8.07
N GLY A 91 -1.37 0.66 -6.74
CA GLY A 91 -1.56 1.93 -6.04
C GLY A 91 -2.72 2.76 -6.61
N VAL A 92 -2.63 4.08 -6.43
CA VAL A 92 -3.55 5.04 -7.05
C VAL A 92 -2.90 5.56 -8.34
N PRO A 93 -3.63 5.62 -9.46
CA PRO A 93 -3.10 6.19 -10.70
C PRO A 93 -2.68 7.66 -10.52
N HIS A 94 -1.47 7.98 -10.97
CA HIS A 94 -0.96 9.35 -11.00
C HIS A 94 -0.88 9.87 -12.43
N VAL A 95 -0.99 11.19 -12.60
CA VAL A 95 -0.85 11.86 -13.91
C VAL A 95 0.19 12.97 -13.79
N THR A 96 1.01 13.12 -14.82
CA THR A 96 2.06 14.14 -14.88
C THR A 96 1.46 15.53 -15.11
N ASN A 97 1.87 16.50 -14.29
CA ASN A 97 1.46 17.90 -14.44
C ASN A 97 2.36 18.71 -15.40
N ARG A 98 3.49 18.13 -15.81
CA ARG A 98 4.46 18.65 -16.80
C ARG A 98 5.17 17.48 -17.48
N ASP A 99 5.87 17.74 -18.58
CA ASP A 99 6.71 16.74 -19.22
C ASP A 99 7.84 16.33 -18.26
N VAL A 100 8.07 15.02 -18.10
CA VAL A 100 9.11 14.48 -17.23
C VAL A 100 9.90 13.39 -17.97
N GLU A 101 11.21 13.30 -17.70
CA GLU A 101 11.98 12.11 -18.08
C GLU A 101 12.04 11.12 -16.93
N LEU A 102 11.62 9.88 -17.16
CA LEU A 102 11.61 8.81 -16.18
C LEU A 102 12.31 7.58 -16.75
N GLY A 103 13.43 7.17 -16.14
CA GLY A 103 14.14 5.96 -16.54
C GLY A 103 14.62 5.95 -18.02
N GLY A 104 14.91 7.12 -18.59
CA GLY A 104 15.29 7.29 -20.00
C GLY A 104 14.12 7.44 -20.98
N TYR A 105 12.88 7.45 -20.50
CA TYR A 105 11.69 7.69 -21.32
C TYR A 105 11.13 9.09 -21.07
N SER A 106 10.80 9.82 -22.14
CA SER A 106 10.09 11.09 -22.06
C SER A 106 8.59 10.84 -21.89
N VAL A 107 8.03 11.28 -20.76
CA VAL A 107 6.61 11.15 -20.41
C VAL A 107 5.95 12.53 -20.56
N PRO A 108 5.06 12.73 -21.56
CA PRO A 108 4.42 14.01 -21.78
C PRO A 108 3.42 14.36 -20.68
N LYS A 109 3.18 15.64 -20.48
CA LYS A 109 2.11 16.20 -19.65
C LYS A 109 0.77 15.60 -20.10
N VAL A 110 -0.04 15.14 -19.14
CA VAL A 110 -1.36 14.51 -19.37
C VAL A 110 -1.31 13.20 -20.16
N SER A 111 -0.15 12.73 -20.62
CA SER A 111 -0.02 11.48 -21.38
C SER A 111 0.46 10.35 -20.46
N GLY A 112 -0.50 9.61 -19.92
CA GLY A 112 -0.27 8.33 -19.25
C GLY A 112 -0.55 8.38 -17.75
N CYS A 113 -1.53 7.58 -17.32
CA CYS A 113 -1.65 7.19 -15.93
C CYS A 113 -0.40 6.40 -15.54
N VAL A 114 0.44 6.98 -14.68
CA VAL A 114 1.57 6.28 -14.05
C VAL A 114 1.00 5.43 -12.93
N LEU A 115 1.11 4.11 -13.08
CA LEU A 115 0.73 3.15 -12.06
C LEU A 115 1.98 2.74 -11.29
N GLU A 116 1.97 2.96 -9.98
CA GLU A 116 3.04 2.49 -9.12
C GLU A 116 2.81 1.01 -8.80
N ARG A 117 3.78 0.16 -9.15
CA ARG A 117 3.77 -1.24 -8.70
C ARG A 117 4.27 -1.26 -7.26
N THR A 118 3.39 -1.54 -6.31
CA THR A 118 3.73 -1.63 -4.88
C THR A 118 4.42 -2.95 -4.51
N TRP A 119 4.46 -3.92 -5.42
CA TRP A 119 5.16 -5.20 -5.22
C TRP A 119 6.69 -5.05 -5.24
N PRO A 120 7.42 -5.66 -4.28
CA PRO A 120 8.87 -5.78 -4.38
C PRO A 120 9.28 -6.60 -5.61
N ARG A 121 10.37 -6.19 -6.30
CA ARG A 121 10.95 -6.87 -7.47
C ARG A 121 11.22 -8.38 -7.24
N TRP A 122 11.47 -8.79 -6.00
CA TRP A 122 11.81 -10.17 -5.62
C TRP A 122 10.64 -11.16 -5.74
N SER A 123 9.39 -10.69 -5.67
CA SER A 123 8.20 -11.54 -5.80
C SER A 123 7.99 -12.06 -7.23
N PHE A 124 8.74 -11.54 -8.20
CA PHE A 124 8.74 -11.97 -9.61
C PHE A 124 9.96 -12.84 -9.98
N SER A 125 10.67 -13.43 -9.01
CA SER A 125 11.85 -14.27 -9.31
C SER A 125 11.55 -15.59 -10.05
N SER A 126 10.28 -15.93 -10.29
CA SER A 126 9.90 -17.15 -11.03
C SER A 126 9.51 -16.93 -12.49
N SER A 127 9.54 -15.69 -13.02
CA SER A 127 9.45 -15.48 -14.46
C SER A 127 10.73 -14.79 -14.93
N SER A 128 11.58 -15.59 -15.56
CA SER A 128 12.70 -15.09 -16.37
C SER A 128 12.21 -13.91 -17.22
N PRO A 129 12.89 -12.76 -17.22
CA PRO A 129 12.53 -11.69 -18.15
C PRO A 129 12.62 -12.28 -19.58
N PRO A 130 11.67 -11.96 -20.48
CA PRO A 130 11.87 -12.29 -21.89
C PRO A 130 13.17 -11.61 -22.31
N SER A 131 14.11 -12.43 -22.79
CA SER A 131 15.35 -11.97 -23.39
C SER A 131 15.00 -11.03 -24.54
N CYS A 132 15.03 -9.73 -24.29
CA CYS A 132 14.87 -8.73 -25.34
C CYS A 132 16.22 -8.66 -26.07
N SER A 133 16.37 -9.48 -27.10
CA SER A 133 17.53 -9.45 -27.98
C SER A 133 17.58 -8.08 -28.65
N THR A 134 18.54 -7.27 -28.24
CA THR A 134 18.88 -6.02 -28.92
C THR A 134 19.56 -6.35 -30.25
N SER A 135 18.79 -6.72 -31.26
CA SER A 135 19.18 -6.60 -32.66
C SER A 135 18.44 -5.41 -33.22
N HIS A 136 19.14 -4.29 -33.43
CA HIS A 136 19.04 -3.44 -34.63
C HIS A 136 19.86 -2.17 -34.40
N SER A 137 21.08 -2.16 -34.93
CA SER A 137 21.89 -0.97 -35.16
C SER A 137 21.16 0.00 -36.12
N PRO A 138 21.20 1.32 -35.91
CA PRO A 138 20.79 2.27 -36.94
C PRO A 138 21.93 2.51 -37.93
N CYS A 139 21.64 2.32 -39.21
CA CYS A 139 22.48 2.76 -40.33
C CYS A 139 22.61 4.29 -40.34
N LEU A 140 23.82 4.80 -40.49
CA LEU A 140 24.11 6.21 -40.80
C LEU A 140 24.01 6.44 -42.32
N PRO A 141 23.52 7.60 -42.79
CA PRO A 141 23.77 8.09 -44.13
C PRO A 141 24.72 9.30 -44.13
N GLY A 142 25.67 9.33 -45.08
CA GLY A 142 26.46 10.51 -45.46
C GLY A 142 27.95 10.41 -45.19
#